data_AF-A0A424HTE5-F1
#
_entry.id   AF-A0A424HTE5-F1
#
_cell.length_a   1.000
_cell.length_b   1.000
_cell.length_c   1.000
_cell.angle_alpha   90.00
_cell.angle_beta   90.00
_cell.angle_gamma   90.00
#
_symmetry.space_group_name_H-M   'P 1'
#
loop_
_entity.id
_entity.type
_entity.pdbx_description
1 polymer ?
#
loop_
_entity_poly.entity_id
_entity_poly.type
_entity_poly.pdbx_seq_one_letter_code
_entity_poly.pdbx_strand_id
1 'polypeptide(L)'
;MLRAGYWWRGDVLYRKFFFLSMMLEPAMIAPVMCEPSLPLDNPAGLAVDPEELETIANRLSNDGLTVMGYLFKGDSFCQAERFAAYSQALGPNFMGRVLPDSAGNQDDLPPFAKEVMGHPHCVVTTHLIDEAGQPTLAARDEIIAFLKRRLLT
;
A
#
# COMPACT_ATOMS: atom_id res chain seq x y z
N MET A 1 -6.20 -4.89 -26.77
CA MET A 1 -5.40 -5.59 -25.74
C MET A 1 -5.45 -4.73 -24.48
N LEU A 2 -6.19 -5.14 -23.45
CA LEU A 2 -6.26 -4.39 -22.19
C LEU A 2 -4.89 -4.52 -21.51
N ARG A 3 -4.13 -3.43 -21.41
CA ARG A 3 -2.98 -3.39 -20.48
C ARG A 3 -3.56 -3.39 -19.07
N ALA A 4 -3.10 -4.30 -18.21
CA ALA A 4 -3.55 -4.39 -16.82
C ALA A 4 -3.50 -3.00 -16.17
N GLY A 5 -4.61 -2.57 -15.56
CA GLY A 5 -4.73 -1.27 -14.87
C GLY A 5 -5.45 -0.16 -15.64
N TYR A 6 -5.70 -0.32 -16.94
CA TYR A 6 -6.32 0.69 -17.78
C TYR A 6 -7.65 0.24 -18.40
N TRP A 7 -8.64 1.13 -18.42
CA TRP A 7 -9.92 0.95 -19.10
C TRP A 7 -10.20 2.19 -19.95
N TRP A 8 -10.75 2.01 -21.15
CA TRP A 8 -10.90 3.08 -22.14
C TRP A 8 -12.39 3.40 -22.35
N ARG A 9 -12.77 4.68 -22.25
CA ARG A 9 -14.13 5.15 -22.60
C ARG A 9 -14.02 6.49 -23.35
N GLY A 10 -14.03 6.45 -24.68
CA GLY A 10 -13.74 7.62 -25.52
C GLY A 10 -12.27 8.06 -25.35
N ASP A 11 -11.96 9.35 -25.46
CA ASP A 11 -10.58 9.85 -25.34
C ASP A 11 -9.99 9.80 -23.91
N VAL A 12 -10.70 9.18 -22.96
CA VAL A 12 -10.32 9.13 -21.55
C VAL A 12 -9.83 7.73 -21.17
N LEU A 13 -8.57 7.68 -20.75
CA LEU A 13 -7.92 6.52 -20.16
C LEU A 13 -8.22 6.48 -18.65
N TYR A 14 -9.13 5.59 -18.23
CA TYR A 14 -9.45 5.35 -16.84
C TYR A 14 -8.43 4.41 -16.20
N ARG A 15 -7.78 4.86 -15.14
CA ARG A 15 -6.82 4.05 -14.37
C ARG A 15 -7.48 3.57 -13.09
N LYS A 16 -7.65 2.25 -12.94
CA LYS A 16 -8.41 1.66 -11.83
C LYS A 16 -7.69 1.74 -10.48
N PHE A 17 -6.37 1.91 -10.48
CA PHE A 17 -5.55 2.07 -9.28
C PHE A 17 -4.34 2.92 -9.65
N PHE A 18 -4.14 4.05 -8.96
CA PHE A 18 -3.14 5.05 -9.36
C PHE A 18 -2.32 5.59 -8.19
N PHE A 19 -2.41 4.97 -7.02
CA PHE A 19 -1.80 5.49 -5.79
C PHE A 19 -0.33 5.87 -5.97
N LEU A 20 0.50 4.93 -6.45
CA LEU A 20 1.93 5.21 -6.56
C LEU A 20 2.22 6.29 -7.61
N SER A 21 1.50 6.36 -8.73
CA SER A 21 1.74 7.42 -9.72
C SER A 21 1.22 8.79 -9.31
N MET A 22 0.48 8.92 -8.20
CA MET A 22 0.30 10.24 -7.59
C MET A 22 1.65 10.83 -7.16
N MET A 23 2.68 10.02 -6.97
CA MET A 23 4.06 10.49 -6.78
C MET A 23 4.65 11.16 -8.02
N LEU A 24 3.95 11.31 -9.13
CA LEU A 24 4.35 12.20 -10.21
C LEU A 24 3.88 13.64 -9.98
N GLU A 25 2.87 13.83 -9.13
CA GLU A 25 2.38 15.15 -8.72
C GLU A 25 3.29 15.73 -7.62
N PRO A 26 3.92 16.91 -7.82
CA PRO A 26 4.80 17.54 -6.83
C PRO A 26 4.21 17.64 -5.43
N ALA A 27 2.89 17.88 -5.30
CA ALA A 27 2.22 17.98 -4.00
C ALA A 27 2.22 16.67 -3.18
N MET A 28 2.43 15.50 -3.82
CA MET A 28 2.43 14.21 -3.13
C MET A 28 3.79 13.94 -2.45
N ILE A 29 3.89 14.25 -1.16
CA ILE A 29 5.15 14.18 -0.39
C ILE A 29 5.14 13.17 0.77
N ALA A 30 3.99 12.55 1.06
CA ALA A 30 3.82 11.63 2.18
C ALA A 30 3.00 10.37 1.80
N PRO A 31 3.48 9.55 0.85
CA PRO A 31 2.77 8.34 0.41
C PRO A 31 2.77 7.22 1.47
N VAL A 32 1.57 6.72 1.80
CA VAL A 32 1.31 5.53 2.62
C VAL A 32 0.45 4.53 1.85
N MET A 33 0.95 3.30 1.67
CA MET A 33 0.24 2.17 1.06
C MET A 33 -0.17 1.17 2.14
N CYS A 34 -1.45 1.11 2.48
CA CYS A 34 -2.01 0.04 3.30
C CYS A 34 -2.59 -1.02 2.36
N GLU A 35 -1.94 -2.17 2.29
CA GLU A 35 -2.37 -3.34 1.51
C GLU A 35 -2.65 -3.09 0.02
N PRO A 36 -1.66 -2.66 -0.78
CA PRO A 36 -1.83 -2.51 -2.22
C PRO A 36 -2.12 -3.87 -2.88
N SER A 37 -3.40 -4.19 -3.08
CA SER A 37 -3.83 -5.54 -3.51
C SER A 37 -3.81 -5.77 -5.01
N LEU A 38 -3.75 -4.72 -5.82
CA LEU A 38 -3.89 -4.84 -7.27
C LEU A 38 -2.54 -4.93 -8.00
N PRO A 39 -2.49 -5.68 -9.12
CA PRO A 39 -3.55 -6.54 -9.68
C PRO A 39 -3.69 -7.89 -8.94
N LEU A 40 -4.91 -8.41 -8.79
CA LEU A 40 -5.21 -9.66 -8.04
C LEU A 40 -4.68 -10.93 -8.72
N ASP A 41 -4.53 -10.92 -10.06
CA ASP A 41 -4.07 -12.06 -10.86
C ASP A 41 -2.55 -12.12 -11.02
N ASN A 42 -1.82 -11.14 -10.49
CA ASN A 42 -0.36 -11.12 -10.49
C ASN A 42 0.15 -10.66 -9.11
N PRO A 43 0.58 -11.59 -8.24
CA PRO A 43 1.07 -11.31 -6.89
C PRO A 43 2.22 -10.29 -6.82
N ALA A 44 3.06 -10.18 -7.85
CA ALA A 44 4.19 -9.25 -7.89
C ALA A 44 3.89 -7.96 -8.68
N GLY A 45 2.70 -7.81 -9.27
CA GLY A 45 2.35 -6.66 -10.09
C GLY A 45 2.28 -5.35 -9.29
N LEU A 46 2.77 -4.24 -9.82
CA LEU A 46 2.80 -2.98 -9.05
C LEU A 46 1.70 -1.98 -9.43
N ALA A 47 0.83 -2.36 -10.37
CA ALA A 47 -0.23 -1.51 -10.93
C ALA A 47 0.25 -0.13 -11.42
N VAL A 48 1.53 -0.04 -11.83
CA VAL A 48 2.20 1.18 -12.31
C VAL A 48 2.95 0.90 -13.60
N ASP A 49 2.96 1.87 -14.50
CA ASP A 49 3.75 1.76 -15.72
C ASP A 49 5.26 1.73 -15.36
N PRO A 50 6.07 0.87 -15.99
CA PRO A 50 7.50 0.77 -15.67
C PRO A 50 8.27 2.09 -15.81
N GLU A 51 7.93 2.94 -16.78
CA GLU A 51 8.59 4.24 -17.00
C GLU A 51 8.21 5.24 -15.89
N GLU A 52 6.93 5.24 -15.49
CA GLU A 52 6.48 6.00 -14.33
C GLU A 52 7.18 5.53 -13.05
N LEU A 53 7.32 4.21 -12.87
CA LEU A 53 7.96 3.63 -11.69
C LEU A 53 9.42 4.05 -11.56
N GLU A 54 10.17 4.07 -12.67
CA GLU A 54 11.55 4.59 -12.70
C GLU A 54 11.58 6.09 -12.35
N THR A 55 10.67 6.88 -12.92
CA THR A 55 10.55 8.31 -12.61
C THR A 55 10.26 8.54 -11.12
N ILE A 56 9.36 7.74 -10.54
CA ILE A 56 9.03 7.78 -9.12
C ILE A 56 10.24 7.40 -8.27
N ALA A 57 10.96 6.32 -8.60
CA ALA A 57 12.14 5.91 -7.85
C ALA A 57 13.22 7.00 -7.83
N ASN A 58 13.46 7.64 -8.99
CA ASN A 58 14.38 8.77 -9.11
C ASN A 58 13.91 9.97 -8.26
N ARG A 59 12.62 10.32 -8.32
CA ARG A 59 12.06 11.39 -7.49
C ARG A 59 12.24 11.10 -6.00
N LEU A 60 11.93 9.89 -5.55
CA LEU A 60 12.08 9.51 -4.13
C LEU A 60 13.50 9.75 -3.64
N SER A 61 14.49 9.34 -4.45
CA SER A 61 15.91 9.55 -4.16
C SER A 61 16.30 11.03 -4.14
N ASN A 62 15.92 11.79 -5.18
CA ASN A 62 16.32 13.18 -5.35
C ASN A 62 15.70 14.12 -4.31
N ASP A 63 14.44 13.87 -3.95
CA ASP A 63 13.66 14.72 -3.06
C ASP A 63 13.74 14.26 -1.59
N GLY A 64 14.47 13.18 -1.30
CA GLY A 64 14.53 12.57 0.04
C GLY A 64 13.15 12.10 0.52
N LEU A 65 12.31 11.60 -0.39
CA LEU A 65 10.96 11.11 -0.11
C LEU A 65 10.99 9.59 0.11
N THR A 66 10.01 9.10 0.87
CA THR A 66 9.91 7.67 1.21
C THR A 66 8.46 7.22 1.07
N VAL A 67 8.24 5.99 0.59
CA VAL A 67 6.95 5.32 0.55
C VAL A 67 6.82 4.38 1.72
N MET A 68 5.84 4.62 2.58
CA MET A 68 5.53 3.74 3.70
C MET A 68 4.51 2.68 3.27
N GLY A 69 4.69 1.43 3.70
CA GLY A 69 3.81 0.32 3.31
C GLY A 69 3.50 -0.64 4.46
N TYR A 70 2.26 -1.12 4.56
CA TYR A 70 1.85 -2.16 5.51
C TYR A 70 1.11 -3.33 4.82
N LEU A 71 1.33 -4.55 5.33
CA LEU A 71 0.54 -5.75 5.02
C LEU A 71 0.53 -6.74 6.19
N PHE A 72 -0.43 -7.68 6.19
CA PHE A 72 -0.39 -8.88 7.01
C PHE A 72 0.28 -10.05 6.29
N LYS A 73 1.08 -10.85 6.99
CA LYS A 73 1.92 -11.90 6.40
C LYS A 73 1.14 -12.91 5.53
N GLY A 74 -0.08 -13.29 5.94
CA GLY A 74 -0.96 -14.23 5.26
C GLY A 74 -2.04 -13.58 4.41
N ASP A 75 -1.92 -12.28 4.11
CA ASP A 75 -2.86 -11.57 3.26
C ASP A 75 -2.86 -12.13 1.83
N SER A 76 -3.98 -12.72 1.41
CA SER A 76 -4.09 -13.34 0.09
C SER A 76 -4.30 -12.34 -1.05
N PHE A 77 -4.71 -11.11 -0.71
CA PHE A 77 -4.93 -10.02 -1.68
C PHE A 77 -3.67 -9.18 -1.88
N CYS A 78 -2.95 -8.87 -0.81
CA CYS A 78 -1.65 -8.18 -0.85
C CYS A 78 -0.52 -9.11 -0.42
N GLN A 79 -0.10 -9.97 -1.34
CA GLN A 79 0.89 -11.01 -1.07
C GLN A 79 2.31 -10.44 -0.89
N ALA A 80 3.15 -11.18 -0.17
CA ALA A 80 4.52 -10.77 0.16
C ALA A 80 5.39 -10.47 -1.07
N GLU A 81 5.13 -11.16 -2.19
CA GLU A 81 5.75 -10.97 -3.49
C GLU A 81 5.58 -9.53 -4.00
N ARG A 82 4.44 -8.89 -3.72
CA ARG A 82 4.22 -7.49 -4.12
C ARG A 82 5.11 -6.54 -3.33
N PHE A 83 5.29 -6.79 -2.04
CA PHE A 83 6.20 -6.00 -1.22
C PHE A 83 7.65 -6.22 -1.60
N ALA A 84 8.03 -7.45 -1.94
CA ALA A 84 9.35 -7.72 -2.49
C ALA A 84 9.58 -6.94 -3.79
N ALA A 85 8.58 -6.91 -4.68
CA ALA A 85 8.64 -6.15 -5.93
C ALA A 85 8.73 -4.63 -5.69
N TYR A 86 7.96 -4.07 -4.75
CA TYR A 86 8.10 -2.65 -4.36
C TYR A 86 9.48 -2.35 -3.76
N SER A 87 9.97 -3.22 -2.88
CA SER A 87 11.30 -3.06 -2.28
C SER A 87 12.41 -3.13 -3.33
N GLN A 88 12.28 -3.99 -4.34
CA GLN A 88 13.23 -4.07 -5.44
C GLN A 88 13.18 -2.81 -6.33
N ALA A 89 11.99 -2.32 -6.65
CA ALA A 89 11.81 -1.19 -7.56
C ALA A 89 12.16 0.17 -6.93
N LEU A 90 11.83 0.37 -5.67
CA LEU A 90 11.99 1.66 -4.96
C LEU A 90 13.22 1.70 -4.06
N GLY A 91 13.87 0.54 -3.84
CA GLY A 91 15.08 0.41 -3.05
C GLY A 91 14.91 0.92 -1.61
N PRO A 92 15.90 1.65 -1.06
CA PRO A 92 15.89 2.10 0.34
C PRO A 92 14.77 3.10 0.65
N ASN A 93 14.11 3.67 -0.36
CA ASN A 93 13.02 4.62 -0.18
C ASN A 93 11.68 3.93 0.11
N PHE A 94 11.60 2.60 0.07
CA PHE A 94 10.43 1.84 0.49
C PHE A 94 10.55 1.35 1.94
N MET A 95 9.69 1.87 2.80
CA MET A 95 9.58 1.52 4.21
C MET A 95 8.41 0.54 4.42
N GLY A 96 8.61 -0.72 4.06
CA GLY A 96 7.63 -1.79 4.26
C GLY A 96 7.60 -2.32 5.70
N ARG A 97 6.41 -2.70 6.17
CA ARG A 97 6.14 -3.39 7.44
C ARG A 97 5.23 -4.58 7.18
N VAL A 98 5.60 -5.72 7.75
CA VAL A 98 4.81 -6.96 7.68
C VAL A 98 4.36 -7.30 9.09
N LEU A 99 3.06 -7.31 9.32
CA LEU A 99 2.47 -7.70 10.60
C LEU A 99 2.14 -9.21 10.58
N PRO A 100 2.26 -9.92 11.71
CA PRO A 100 1.73 -11.28 11.80
C PRO A 100 0.20 -11.24 11.75
N ASP A 101 -0.43 -12.26 11.17
CA ASP A 101 -1.89 -12.33 11.04
C ASP A 101 -2.61 -12.30 12.40
N SER A 102 -1.94 -12.81 13.44
CA SER A 102 -2.42 -12.77 14.82
C SER A 102 -2.51 -11.36 15.42
N ALA A 103 -1.96 -10.34 14.75
CA ALA A 103 -2.08 -8.95 15.18
C ALA A 103 -3.34 -8.24 14.65
N GLY A 104 -4.04 -8.85 13.68
CA GLY A 104 -5.28 -8.31 13.14
C GLY A 104 -6.47 -8.68 14.02
N ASN A 105 -7.41 -7.75 14.19
CA ASN A 105 -8.69 -8.03 14.84
C ASN A 105 -9.41 -9.16 14.07
N GLN A 106 -9.87 -10.19 14.79
CA GLN A 106 -10.68 -11.29 14.22
C GLN A 106 -12.11 -11.33 14.79
N ASP A 107 -12.38 -10.48 15.79
CA ASP A 107 -13.64 -10.40 16.51
C ASP A 107 -14.51 -9.26 15.97
N ASP A 108 -15.82 -9.43 16.05
CA ASP A 108 -16.83 -8.44 15.62
C ASP A 108 -16.61 -7.87 14.20
N LEU A 109 -16.06 -8.70 13.30
CA LEU A 109 -15.80 -8.30 11.93
C LEU A 109 -17.10 -8.20 11.12
N PRO A 110 -17.20 -7.23 10.20
CA PRO A 110 -18.34 -7.15 9.28
C PRO A 110 -18.41 -8.43 8.43
N PRO A 111 -19.62 -8.87 8.01
CA PRO A 111 -19.79 -10.14 7.29
C PRO A 111 -18.86 -10.30 6.10
N PHE A 112 -18.62 -9.24 5.32
CA PHE A 112 -17.68 -9.28 4.21
C PHE A 112 -16.26 -9.66 4.64
N ALA A 113 -15.74 -9.09 5.73
CA ALA A 113 -14.40 -9.39 6.20
C ALA A 113 -14.28 -10.82 6.72
N LYS A 114 -15.29 -11.26 7.46
CA LYS A 114 -15.32 -12.60 8.05
C LYS A 114 -15.54 -13.71 7.02
N GLU A 115 -16.50 -13.52 6.11
CA GLU A 115 -17.02 -14.59 5.25
C GLU A 115 -16.44 -14.56 3.84
N VAL A 116 -16.02 -13.39 3.34
CA VAL A 116 -15.50 -13.23 1.97
C VAL A 116 -14.00 -13.09 1.95
N MET A 117 -13.42 -12.27 2.83
CA MET A 117 -11.95 -12.14 2.91
C MET A 117 -11.35 -13.34 3.65
N GLY A 118 -11.83 -13.64 4.86
CA GLY A 118 -11.38 -14.80 5.63
C GLY A 118 -9.93 -14.72 6.13
N HIS A 119 -9.27 -13.57 5.94
CA HIS A 119 -7.92 -13.29 6.42
C HIS A 119 -7.78 -11.80 6.80
N PRO A 120 -6.86 -11.45 7.71
CA PRO A 120 -6.48 -10.07 7.94
C PRO A 120 -6.00 -9.39 6.65
N HIS A 121 -6.48 -8.17 6.43
CA HIS A 121 -6.14 -7.33 5.27
C HIS A 121 -5.97 -5.89 5.76
N CYS A 122 -7.07 -5.19 6.06
CA CYS A 122 -7.01 -3.76 6.40
C CYS A 122 -6.36 -3.46 7.78
N VAL A 123 -5.07 -3.10 7.82
CA VAL A 123 -4.28 -2.93 9.07
C VAL A 123 -4.80 -1.82 9.98
N VAL A 124 -5.22 -0.68 9.41
CA VAL A 124 -5.63 0.51 10.19
C VAL A 124 -7.13 0.78 10.18
N THR A 125 -7.94 -0.17 9.69
CA THR A 125 -9.41 -0.06 9.70
C THR A 125 -10.04 -1.34 10.23
N THR A 126 -10.53 -2.22 9.36
CA THR A 126 -11.30 -3.41 9.74
C THR A 126 -10.57 -4.34 10.70
N HIS A 127 -9.25 -4.49 10.54
CA HIS A 127 -8.44 -5.39 11.38
C HIS A 127 -7.59 -4.63 12.42
N LEU A 128 -7.88 -3.34 12.66
CA LEU A 128 -7.22 -2.57 13.70
C LEU A 128 -7.68 -3.06 15.09
N ILE A 129 -6.72 -3.28 15.98
CA ILE A 129 -6.95 -3.42 17.42
C ILE A 129 -6.42 -2.15 18.09
N ASP A 130 -7.33 -1.26 18.50
CA ASP A 130 -6.99 0.05 19.10
C ASP A 130 -6.73 -0.08 20.61
N GLU A 131 -5.70 -0.86 20.97
CA GLU A 131 -5.32 -1.12 22.36
C GLU A 131 -3.80 -1.00 22.55
N ALA A 132 -3.38 -0.53 23.72
CA ALA A 132 -1.98 -0.32 24.03
C ALA A 132 -1.16 -1.62 23.87
N GLY A 133 -0.05 -1.52 23.13
CA GLY A 133 0.85 -2.65 22.87
C GLY A 133 0.50 -3.48 21.62
N GLN A 134 -0.62 -3.20 20.95
CA GLN A 134 -1.00 -3.93 19.74
C GLN A 134 -0.17 -3.48 18.51
N PRO A 135 0.27 -4.40 17.63
CA PRO A 135 1.04 -4.04 16.45
C PRO A 135 0.29 -3.15 15.45
N THR A 136 -1.03 -3.32 15.33
CA THR A 136 -1.88 -2.50 14.45
C THR A 136 -2.02 -1.06 14.98
N LEU A 137 -2.05 -0.88 16.30
CA LEU A 137 -1.98 0.43 16.93
C LEU A 137 -0.64 1.13 16.64
N ALA A 138 0.47 0.39 16.80
CA ALA A 138 1.80 0.92 16.49
C ALA A 138 1.94 1.31 15.01
N ALA A 139 1.37 0.54 14.09
CA ALA A 139 1.32 0.87 12.66
C ALA A 139 0.57 2.19 12.41
N ARG A 140 -0.62 2.36 13.01
CA ARG A 140 -1.39 3.62 12.93
C ARG A 140 -0.56 4.81 13.44
N ASP A 141 0.09 4.66 14.59
CA ASP A 141 0.86 5.74 15.20
C ASP A 141 2.11 6.09 14.37
N GLU A 142 2.77 5.08 13.78
CA GLU A 142 3.89 5.29 12.85
C GLU A 142 3.44 6.06 11.60
N ILE A 143 2.28 5.73 11.03
CA ILE A 143 1.66 6.46 9.90
C ILE A 143 1.39 7.92 10.28
N ILE A 144 0.73 8.16 11.41
CA ILE A 144 0.43 9.52 11.88
C ILE A 144 1.73 10.31 12.07
N ALA A 145 2.75 9.70 12.68
CA ALA A 145 4.04 10.34 12.89
C ALA A 145 4.74 10.65 11.55
N PHE A 146 4.67 9.75 10.57
CA PHE A 146 5.18 9.98 9.22
C PHE A 146 4.50 11.15 8.53
N LEU A 147 3.16 11.19 8.56
CA LEU A 147 2.38 12.29 7.99
C LEU A 147 2.71 13.62 8.66
N LYS A 148 2.76 13.66 10.01
CA LYS A 148 3.15 14.87 10.74
C LYS A 148 4.53 15.39 10.35
N ARG A 149 5.53 14.50 10.25
CA ARG A 149 6.90 14.86 9.84
C ARG A 149 6.96 15.45 8.43
N ARG A 150 6.10 15.00 7.51
CA ARG A 150 6.10 15.44 6.11
C ARG A 150 5.22 16.65 5.85
N LEU A 151 4.15 16.86 6.62
CA LEU A 151 3.09 17.82 6.32
C LEU A 151 3.02 19.02 7.27
N LEU A 152 3.59 18.92 8.47
CA LEU A 152 3.57 20.00 9.48
C LEU A 152 4.94 20.67 9.66
N THR A 153 5.76 20.64 8.60
CA THR A 153 7.06 21.32 8.54
C THR A 153 6.89 22.84 8.50
#